data_AF-A0A0D2NJ36-F1
#
_entry.id   AF-A0A0D2NJ36-F1
#
_cell.length_a   1.000
_cell.length_b   1.000
_cell.length_c   1.000
_cell.angle_alpha   90.00
_cell.angle_beta   90.00
_cell.angle_gamma   90.00
#
_symmetry.space_group_name_H-M   'P 1'
#
loop_
_entity.id
_entity.type
_entity.pdbx_description
1 polymer ?
#
loop_
_entity_poly.entity_id
_entity_poly.type
_entity_poly.pdbx_seq_one_letter_code
_entity_poly.pdbx_strand_id
1 'polypeptide(L)'
;PVVSGERLKRYIYHKICSELPEGPFCIVYMHSTVQKEDNSPGVTILRWIYEELPPEIKDRLQVIYFIHPGLRSRLVFATLGRFFLSGG
;
A
#
# COMPACT_ATOMS: atom_id res chain seq x y z
N PRO A 1 -5.75 -9.41 -18.00
CA PRO A 1 -4.33 -8.98 -17.97
C PRO A 1 -3.97 -8.36 -16.62
N VAL A 2 -2.82 -8.78 -16.08
CA VAL A 2 -2.27 -8.32 -14.79
C VAL A 2 -2.02 -6.81 -14.82
N VAL A 3 -2.40 -6.10 -13.76
CA VAL A 3 -2.18 -4.65 -13.64
C VAL A 3 -0.71 -4.40 -13.27
N SER A 4 -0.01 -3.56 -14.03
CA SER A 4 1.37 -3.20 -13.70
C SER A 4 1.46 -2.32 -12.46
N GLY A 5 2.62 -2.34 -11.79
CA GLY A 5 2.88 -1.49 -10.62
C GLY A 5 2.74 0.00 -10.92
N GLU A 6 3.21 0.45 -12.09
CA GLU A 6 3.11 1.85 -12.53
C GLU A 6 1.66 2.27 -12.72
N ARG A 7 0.84 1.40 -13.31
CA ARG A 7 -0.58 1.67 -13.53
C ARG A 7 -1.32 1.72 -12.20
N LEU A 8 -1.02 0.81 -11.27
CA LEU A 8 -1.57 0.81 -9.92
C LEU A 8 -1.19 2.09 -9.16
N LYS A 9 0.09 2.49 -9.23
CA LYS A 9 0.59 3.73 -8.61
C LYS A 9 -0.19 4.97 -9.10
N ARG A 10 -0.29 5.12 -10.43
CA ARG A 10 -1.03 6.24 -11.05
C ARG A 10 -2.49 6.27 -10.61
N TYR A 11 -3.12 5.10 -10.53
CA TYR A 11 -4.50 4.98 -10.08
C TYR A 11 -4.66 5.41 -8.62
N ILE A 12 -3.81 4.91 -7.72
CA ILE A 12 -3.86 5.27 -6.29
C ILE A 12 -3.66 6.78 -6.12
N TYR A 13 -2.66 7.35 -6.80
CA TYR A 13 -2.40 8.78 -6.75
C TYR A 13 -3.61 9.59 -7.21
N HIS A 14 -4.14 9.28 -8.40
CA HIS A 14 -5.32 9.94 -8.93
C HIS A 14 -6.49 9.85 -7.94
N LYS A 15 -6.78 8.63 -7.45
CA LYS A 15 -7.89 8.39 -6.52
C LYS A 15 -7.77 9.20 -5.23
N ILE A 16 -6.58 9.27 -4.65
CA ILE A 16 -6.33 10.07 -3.45
C ILE A 16 -6.56 11.55 -3.74
N CYS A 17 -6.00 12.08 -4.83
CA CYS A 17 -6.11 13.50 -5.15
C CYS A 17 -7.51 13.93 -5.62
N SER A 18 -8.28 13.05 -6.26
CA SER A 18 -9.56 13.41 -6.86
C SER A 18 -10.77 13.05 -5.99
N GLU A 19 -10.68 12.00 -5.17
CA GLU A 19 -11.85 11.44 -4.48
C GLU A 19 -11.78 11.54 -2.95
N LEU A 20 -10.60 11.70 -2.34
CA LEU A 20 -10.52 11.80 -0.88
C LEU A 20 -10.81 13.23 -0.40
N PRO A 21 -11.66 13.39 0.63
CA PRO A 21 -11.90 14.68 1.24
C PRO A 21 -10.65 15.19 1.95
N GLU A 22 -10.57 16.49 2.21
CA GLU A 22 -9.53 17.09 3.05
C GLU A 22 -9.49 16.46 4.45
N GLY A 23 -8.28 16.33 5.00
CA GLY A 23 -8.05 15.76 6.33
C GLY A 23 -7.45 14.34 6.36
N PRO A 24 -7.33 13.75 7.56
CA PRO A 24 -6.68 12.45 7.75
C PRO A 24 -7.48 11.30 7.14
N PHE A 25 -6.78 10.28 6.64
CA PHE A 25 -7.40 9.10 6.08
C PHE A 25 -6.61 7.82 6.38
N CYS A 26 -7.26 6.69 6.13
CA CYS A 26 -6.70 5.36 6.30
C CYS A 26 -6.82 4.59 4.98
N ILE A 27 -5.87 3.68 4.72
CA ILE A 27 -5.94 2.76 3.59
C ILE A 27 -6.24 1.36 4.12
N VAL A 28 -7.17 0.66 3.47
CA VAL A 28 -7.43 -0.76 3.73
C VAL A 28 -6.96 -1.57 2.53
N TYR A 29 -5.90 -2.36 2.73
CA TYR A 29 -5.40 -3.31 1.75
C TYR A 29 -5.97 -4.70 2.04
N MET A 30 -6.90 -5.15 1.20
CA MET A 30 -7.48 -6.49 1.29
C MET A 30 -6.58 -7.50 0.58
N HIS A 31 -5.95 -8.39 1.34
CA HIS A 31 -5.10 -9.47 0.82
C HIS A 31 -5.82 -10.81 0.83
N SER A 32 -7.06 -10.84 0.35
CA SER A 32 -7.87 -12.06 0.26
C SER A 32 -7.71 -12.73 -1.10
N THR A 33 -7.76 -14.07 -1.13
CA THR A 33 -7.76 -14.87 -2.38
C THR A 33 -6.63 -14.50 -3.35
N VAL A 34 -5.45 -14.20 -2.80
CA VAL A 34 -4.33 -13.69 -3.57
C VAL A 34 -3.64 -14.81 -4.35
N GLN A 35 -3.48 -14.58 -5.65
CA GLN A 35 -2.70 -15.37 -6.60
C GLN A 35 -1.54 -14.51 -7.09
N LYS A 36 -0.30 -14.95 -6.83
CA LYS A 36 0.89 -14.10 -6.97
C LYS A 36 1.05 -13.59 -8.40
N GLU A 37 0.73 -14.42 -9.39
CA GLU A 37 0.94 -14.17 -10.81
C GLU A 37 -0.24 -13.43 -11.47
N ASP A 38 -1.33 -13.19 -10.74
CA ASP A 38 -2.56 -12.62 -11.29
C ASP A 38 -2.96 -11.30 -10.62
N ASN A 39 -3.10 -11.29 -9.29
CA ASN A 39 -3.73 -10.19 -8.55
C ASN A 39 -2.89 -9.66 -7.37
N SER A 40 -1.60 -9.97 -7.34
CA SER A 40 -0.68 -9.53 -6.29
C SER A 40 0.39 -8.56 -6.81
N PRO A 41 0.38 -7.27 -6.42
CA PRO A 41 1.51 -6.38 -6.69
C PRO A 41 2.76 -6.76 -5.87
N GLY A 42 2.59 -7.45 -4.74
CA GLY A 42 3.68 -7.79 -3.83
C GLY A 42 4.16 -6.60 -2.98
N VAL A 43 4.90 -6.91 -1.92
CA VAL A 43 5.28 -5.90 -0.90
C VAL A 43 6.22 -4.83 -1.45
N THR A 44 7.13 -5.19 -2.37
CA THR A 44 8.08 -4.24 -2.96
C THR A 44 7.37 -3.14 -3.75
N ILE A 45 6.36 -3.51 -4.56
CA ILE A 45 5.57 -2.51 -5.32
C ILE A 45 4.75 -1.66 -4.36
N LEU A 46 4.11 -2.25 -3.34
CA LEU A 46 3.38 -1.49 -2.32
C LEU A 46 4.28 -0.49 -1.59
N ARG A 47 5.50 -0.89 -1.24
CA ARG A 47 6.50 -0.01 -0.62
C ARG A 47 6.92 1.12 -1.56
N TRP A 48 7.21 0.80 -2.82
CA TRP A 48 7.57 1.79 -3.83
C TRP A 48 6.46 2.85 -4.01
N ILE A 49 5.20 2.42 -4.07
CA ILE A 49 4.05 3.33 -4.14
C ILE A 49 4.01 4.24 -2.92
N TYR A 50 4.15 3.69 -1.71
CA TYR A 50 4.15 4.47 -0.47
C TYR A 50 5.28 5.52 -0.44
N GLU A 51 6.51 5.14 -0.80
CA GLU A 51 7.66 6.04 -0.78
C GLU A 51 7.47 7.24 -1.70
N GLU A 52 6.92 7.00 -2.91
CA GLU A 52 6.68 8.03 -3.91
C GLU A 52 5.40 8.86 -3.69
N LEU A 53 4.60 8.55 -2.65
CA LEU A 53 3.51 9.46 -2.28
C LEU A 53 4.08 10.83 -1.87
N PRO A 54 3.46 11.94 -2.30
CA PRO A 54 3.84 13.27 -1.84
C PRO A 54 3.80 13.37 -0.31
N PRO A 55 4.68 14.18 0.30
CA PRO A 55 4.70 14.40 1.75
C PRO A 55 3.32 14.79 2.30
N GLU A 56 2.59 15.65 1.60
CA GLU A 56 1.29 16.17 2.03
C GLU A 56 0.23 15.05 2.14
N ILE A 57 0.34 14.04 1.27
CA ILE A 57 -0.52 12.85 1.32
C ILE A 57 -0.07 11.91 2.43
N LYS A 58 1.25 11.72 2.62
CA LYS A 58 1.80 10.87 3.68
C LYS A 58 1.48 11.41 5.07
N ASP A 59 1.53 12.72 5.27
CA ASP A 59 1.24 13.37 6.55
C ASP A 59 -0.24 13.19 6.98
N ARG A 60 -1.13 13.04 5.99
CA ARG A 60 -2.55 12.78 6.21
C ARG A 60 -2.88 11.30 6.35
N LEU A 61 -1.99 10.41 5.93
CA LEU A 61 -2.19 8.96 6.00
C LEU A 61 -1.87 8.46 7.43
N GLN A 62 -2.91 8.12 8.19
CA GLN A 62 -2.74 7.70 9.58
C GLN A 62 -2.32 6.23 9.73
N VAL A 63 -2.92 5.35 8.92
CA VAL A 63 -2.71 3.91 9.04
C VAL A 63 -3.02 3.18 7.73
N ILE A 64 -2.27 2.12 7.47
CA ILE A 64 -2.55 1.14 6.42
C ILE A 64 -2.94 -0.17 7.08
N TYR A 65 -4.21 -0.53 7.00
CA TYR A 65 -4.70 -1.82 7.49
C TYR A 65 -4.47 -2.90 6.44
N PHE A 66 -3.70 -3.93 6.79
CA PHE A 66 -3.48 -5.09 5.93
C PHE A 66 -4.36 -6.24 6.39
N ILE A 67 -5.43 -6.52 5.64
CA ILE A 67 -6.46 -7.49 6.02
C ILE A 67 -6.18 -8.82 5.32
N HIS A 68 -6.35 -9.94 6.05
CA HIS A 68 -6.04 -11.30 5.59
C HIS A 68 -4.60 -11.53 5.09
N PRO A 69 -3.55 -11.09 5.80
CA PRO A 69 -2.18 -11.36 5.36
C PRO A 69 -1.90 -12.86 5.32
N GLY A 70 -1.45 -13.35 4.16
CA GLY A 70 -0.91 -14.69 4.01
C GLY A 70 0.42 -14.85 4.75
N LEU A 71 0.89 -16.09 4.88
CA LEU A 71 2.10 -16.42 5.66
C LEU A 71 3.33 -15.60 5.25
N ARG A 72 3.56 -15.44 3.94
CA ARG A 72 4.68 -14.64 3.40
C ARG A 72 4.61 -13.18 3.84
N SER A 73 3.45 -12.55 3.72
CA SER A 73 3.24 -11.16 4.11
C SER A 73 3.46 -10.97 5.61
N ARG A 74 2.98 -11.89 6.45
CA ARG A 74 3.21 -11.86 7.90
C ARG A 74 4.70 -11.92 8.26
N LEU A 75 5.46 -12.81 7.61
CA LEU A 75 6.91 -12.90 7.81
C LEU A 75 7.61 -11.60 7.41
N VAL A 76 7.25 -11.03 6.25
CA VAL A 76 7.82 -9.75 5.81
C VAL A 76 7.54 -8.63 6.81
N PHE A 77 6.32 -8.52 7.33
CA PHE A 77 6.00 -7.51 8.35
C PHE A 77 6.70 -7.77 9.69
N ALA A 78 6.86 -9.02 10.12
CA ALA A 78 7.57 -9.35 11.36
C ALA A 78 9.07 -9.00 11.27
N THR A 79 9.70 -9.26 10.11
CA THR A 79 11.14 -9.04 9.90
C THR A 79 11.46 -7.60 9.55
N LEU A 80 10.65 -6.99 8.67
CA LEU A 80 10.95 -5.69 8.06
C LEU A 80 9.98 -4.59 8.46
N GLY A 81 8.88 -4.91 9.13
CA GLY A 81 7.83 -3.94 9.45
C GLY A 81 8.34 -2.78 10.29
N ARG A 82 9.34 -2.98 11.17
CA ARG A 82 9.95 -1.87 11.91
C ARG A 82 10.65 -0.87 11.00
N PHE A 83 11.39 -1.33 9.99
CA PHE A 83 12.05 -0.45 9.02
C PHE A 83 11.06 0.23 8.06
N PHE A 84 9.89 -0.39 7.85
CA PHE A 84 8.86 0.15 6.97
C PHE A 84 7.84 1.06 7.65
N LEU A 85 7.57 0.86 8.96
CA LEU A 85 6.48 1.49 9.72
C LEU A 85 6.96 2.40 10.86
N SER A 86 8.24 2.38 11.26
CA SER A 86 8.76 3.47 12.08
C SER A 86 8.98 4.66 11.16
N GLY A 87 8.19 5.72 11.31
CA GLY A 87 8.57 7.02 10.78
C GLY A 87 9.99 7.32 11.25
N GLY A 88 10.90 7.56 10.31
CA GLY A 88 12.19 8.16 10.65
C GLY A 88 12.00 9.49 11.35
#